data_AF-A0AB74BWS6-F1
#
_entry.id   AF-A0AB74BWS6-F1
#
_cell.length_a   1.000
_cell.length_b   1.000
_cell.length_c   1.000
_cell.angle_alpha   90.00
_cell.angle_beta   90.00
_cell.angle_gamma   90.00
#
_symmetry.space_group_name_H-M   'P 1'
#
loop_
_entity.id
_entity.type
_entity.pdbx_description
1 polymer ?
#
loop_
_entity_poly.entity_id
_entity_poly.type
_entity_poly.pdbx_seq_one_letter_code
_entity_poly.pdbx_strand_id
1 'polypeptide(L)'
;MCLLPHNADDKSKRNPPLGTFTTTFTVSQISVTLNMASINRIQPYTEISREILGREGYGVASYTWGYIARWDKPASDTPEGVVWTVPTTSKCPLSRARQVMEEIGTRYIWWDWMCVPQGLKHQLDPELFKAKGEEIGKQLHIYKNAAKSIVWLHSTSWEDDSALKELLLLEMSRPGFRDPTLVQDYTGKAGRWLEAAQADERWLKSGWTLQEGVLLGSTCLLNRDGMTLSDSKFYNSSETIIRDLSIPVSVLAHNLATAFFIQSEGHDSDTTRPRAGQFGHLPPKAPESVI
;
A
#
# COMPACT_ATOMS: atom_id res chain seq x y z
N MET A 1 11.34 3.40 27.03
CA MET A 1 10.77 3.54 28.39
C MET A 1 9.66 2.48 28.45
N CYS A 2 9.79 1.33 29.11
CA CYS A 2 10.23 1.04 30.48
C CYS A 2 11.23 -0.14 30.61
N LEU A 3 11.78 -0.25 31.82
CA LEU A 3 12.85 -1.12 32.35
C LEU A 3 12.30 -2.37 33.09
N LEU A 4 13.00 -3.53 32.96
CA LEU A 4 13.49 -4.60 33.92
C LEU A 4 12.90 -4.76 35.37
N PRO A 5 13.18 -5.84 36.20
CA PRO A 5 13.85 -7.18 36.02
C PRO A 5 13.35 -8.43 36.89
N HIS A 6 13.98 -9.63 36.61
CA HIS A 6 14.50 -10.77 37.43
C HIS A 6 13.75 -11.71 38.45
N ASN A 7 13.95 -13.05 38.22
CA ASN A 7 14.33 -14.21 39.10
C ASN A 7 13.39 -14.72 40.24
N ALA A 8 13.31 -16.00 40.69
CA ALA A 8 14.00 -17.30 40.46
C ALA A 8 13.23 -18.50 41.14
N ASP A 9 13.72 -19.73 40.89
CA ASP A 9 13.62 -21.04 41.63
C ASP A 9 12.34 -21.91 41.60
N ASP A 10 12.34 -23.26 41.73
CA ASP A 10 13.25 -24.42 41.52
C ASP A 10 12.43 -25.70 41.92
N LYS A 11 12.86 -26.89 41.47
CA LYS A 11 12.71 -28.26 42.05
C LYS A 11 11.73 -29.30 41.46
N SER A 12 12.37 -30.22 40.72
CA SER A 12 12.39 -31.69 40.89
C SER A 12 11.18 -32.57 40.50
N LYS A 13 11.43 -33.58 39.66
CA LYS A 13 11.31 -35.03 39.98
C LYS A 13 11.71 -35.94 38.80
N ARG A 14 12.00 -37.20 39.15
CA ARG A 14 12.81 -38.25 38.48
C ARG A 14 12.10 -39.00 37.32
N ASN A 15 12.92 -39.58 36.43
CA ASN A 15 12.64 -40.56 35.35
C ASN A 15 12.91 -42.02 35.83
N PRO A 16 12.73 -43.14 35.06
CA PRO A 16 11.98 -43.49 33.80
C PRO A 16 11.27 -44.91 33.96
N PRO A 17 11.00 -45.81 32.95
CA PRO A 17 11.17 -45.79 31.47
C PRO A 17 10.05 -46.44 30.58
N LEU A 18 10.32 -46.38 29.26
CA LEU A 18 9.89 -47.21 28.10
C LEU A 18 8.65 -46.81 27.27
N GLY A 19 8.94 -46.33 26.06
CA GLY A 19 8.43 -46.98 24.84
C GLY A 19 7.25 -46.34 24.15
N THR A 20 7.46 -45.25 23.42
CA THR A 20 6.78 -44.93 22.15
C THR A 20 7.47 -43.73 21.52
N PHE A 21 8.09 -43.91 20.35
CA PHE A 21 8.62 -42.80 19.55
C PHE A 21 7.45 -42.07 18.91
N THR A 22 6.87 -41.14 19.66
CA THR A 22 6.06 -40.06 19.10
C THR A 22 7.02 -38.90 18.92
N THR A 23 7.35 -38.55 17.68
CA THR A 23 8.14 -37.34 17.39
C THR A 23 7.26 -36.13 17.66
N THR A 24 7.17 -35.74 18.92
CA THR A 24 6.61 -34.46 19.35
C THR A 24 7.57 -33.38 18.90
N PHE A 25 7.26 -32.73 17.77
CA PHE A 25 7.91 -31.47 17.41
C PHE A 25 7.46 -30.43 18.43
N THR A 26 8.29 -30.17 19.44
CA THR A 26 8.19 -28.97 20.24
C THR A 26 8.51 -27.78 19.34
N VAL A 27 7.50 -26.96 19.04
CA VAL A 27 7.67 -25.62 18.46
C VAL A 27 8.35 -24.76 19.52
N SER A 28 9.68 -24.88 19.61
CA SER A 28 10.50 -24.04 20.47
C SER A 28 10.50 -22.63 19.89
N GLN A 29 9.84 -21.71 20.59
CA GLN A 29 9.99 -20.26 20.48
C GLN A 29 9.98 -19.72 19.03
N ILE A 30 8.78 -19.44 18.52
CA ILE A 30 8.60 -18.42 17.48
C ILE A 30 8.95 -17.08 18.14
N SER A 31 10.25 -16.79 18.22
CA SER A 31 10.75 -15.53 18.74
C SER A 31 10.39 -14.47 17.71
N VAL A 32 9.46 -13.60 18.11
CA VAL A 32 8.82 -12.49 17.40
C VAL A 32 9.86 -11.61 16.71
N THR A 33 10.21 -12.02 15.49
CA THR A 33 11.24 -11.36 14.71
C THR A 33 10.61 -11.03 13.37
N LEU A 34 10.73 -9.75 12.98
CA LEU A 34 10.40 -9.27 11.64
C LEU A 34 10.93 -10.29 10.62
N ASN A 35 10.10 -10.86 9.76
CA ASN A 35 10.60 -11.81 8.76
C ASN A 35 11.00 -11.05 7.50
N MET A 36 12.13 -11.43 6.90
CA MET A 36 12.52 -10.96 5.57
C MET A 36 12.56 -12.14 4.63
N ALA A 37 11.91 -11.98 3.48
CA ALA A 37 12.06 -12.91 2.38
C ALA A 37 13.31 -12.53 1.58
N SER A 38 14.25 -13.47 1.48
CA SER A 38 14.93 -13.66 0.20
C SER A 38 13.97 -14.40 -0.72
N ILE A 39 14.05 -14.18 -2.03
CA ILE A 39 13.10 -14.73 -3.01
C ILE A 39 12.81 -16.23 -2.76
N ASN A 40 13.79 -17.03 -2.34
CA ASN A 40 13.62 -18.47 -2.08
C ASN A 40 13.42 -18.88 -0.60
N ARG A 41 13.68 -18.00 0.36
CA ARG A 41 13.72 -18.35 1.78
C ARG A 41 13.33 -17.17 2.66
N ILE A 42 12.54 -17.45 3.69
CA ILE A 42 12.27 -16.54 4.78
C ILE A 42 13.26 -16.76 5.90
N GLN A 43 13.74 -15.67 6.46
CA GLN A 43 14.55 -15.70 7.67
C GLN A 43 14.17 -14.57 8.62
N PRO A 44 14.28 -14.81 9.94
CA PRO A 44 14.15 -13.78 10.95
C PRO A 44 15.13 -12.62 10.69
N TYR A 45 14.65 -11.38 10.79
CA TYR A 45 15.43 -10.15 10.66
C TYR A 45 16.58 -10.06 11.66
N THR A 46 16.45 -10.65 12.85
CA THR A 46 17.52 -10.75 13.86
C THR A 46 18.66 -11.63 13.41
N GLU A 47 18.43 -12.56 12.47
CA GLU A 47 19.46 -13.39 11.86
C GLU A 47 20.17 -12.68 10.70
N ILE A 48 19.68 -11.51 10.27
CA ILE A 48 20.35 -10.70 9.26
C ILE A 48 21.37 -9.79 9.93
N SER A 49 22.61 -9.85 9.46
CA SER A 49 23.66 -8.94 9.93
C SER A 49 23.23 -7.49 9.79
N ARG A 50 23.33 -6.73 10.89
CA ARG A 50 23.05 -5.28 10.92
C ARG A 50 23.92 -4.51 9.94
N GLU A 51 25.15 -4.98 9.69
CA GLU A 51 26.03 -4.36 8.71
C GLU A 51 25.47 -4.50 7.28
N ILE A 52 24.94 -5.68 6.94
CA ILE A 52 24.31 -5.91 5.64
C ILE A 52 23.07 -5.03 5.51
N LEU A 53 22.22 -4.98 6.55
CA LEU A 53 21.03 -4.12 6.55
C LEU A 53 21.38 -2.63 6.50
N GLY A 54 22.45 -2.20 7.17
CA GLY A 54 22.92 -0.82 7.12
C GLY A 54 23.47 -0.42 5.74
N ARG A 55 24.08 -1.36 5.02
CA ARG A 55 24.66 -1.11 3.69
C ARG A 55 23.68 -1.29 2.54
N GLU A 56 22.95 -2.40 2.52
CA GLU A 56 22.07 -2.82 1.41
C GLU A 56 20.60 -2.44 1.66
N GLY A 57 20.21 -2.28 2.93
CA GLY A 57 18.83 -2.05 3.32
C GLY A 57 17.94 -3.26 3.03
N TYR A 58 16.63 -3.00 2.98
CA TYR A 58 15.62 -3.95 2.55
C TYR A 58 14.54 -3.24 1.73
N GLY A 59 13.78 -4.05 1.00
CA GLY A 59 12.69 -3.64 0.14
C GLY A 59 11.32 -3.88 0.78
N VAL A 60 10.32 -3.14 0.33
CA VAL A 60 8.90 -3.39 0.67
C VAL A 60 8.05 -3.38 -0.60
N ALA A 61 6.96 -4.13 -0.60
CA ALA A 61 5.98 -4.10 -1.67
C ALA A 61 4.60 -3.78 -1.13
N SER A 62 3.97 -2.74 -1.68
CA SER A 62 2.58 -2.39 -1.40
C SER A 62 1.68 -2.89 -2.52
N TYR A 63 0.67 -3.69 -2.19
CA TYR A 63 -0.25 -4.34 -3.13
C TYR A 63 -1.45 -4.91 -2.36
N THR A 64 -2.47 -5.39 -3.07
CA THR A 64 -3.72 -5.87 -2.43
C THR A 64 -4.09 -7.28 -2.85
N TRP A 65 -3.52 -8.31 -2.24
CA TRP A 65 -3.75 -9.69 -2.66
C TRP A 65 -4.89 -10.40 -1.89
N GLY A 66 -5.18 -9.99 -0.64
CA GLY A 66 -6.12 -10.71 0.24
C GLY A 66 -7.55 -10.87 -0.31
N TYR A 67 -8.00 -9.98 -1.19
CA TYR A 67 -9.34 -10.06 -1.80
C TYR A 67 -9.45 -11.11 -2.91
N ILE A 68 -8.31 -11.57 -3.46
CA ILE A 68 -8.23 -12.63 -4.47
C ILE A 68 -7.68 -13.95 -3.90
N ALA A 69 -7.42 -13.99 -2.59
CA ALA A 69 -6.92 -15.18 -1.91
C ALA A 69 -7.95 -16.32 -1.94
N ARG A 70 -7.46 -17.54 -2.20
CA ARG A 70 -8.23 -18.79 -2.10
C ARG A 70 -7.78 -19.51 -0.84
N TRP A 71 -8.43 -19.20 0.28
CA TRP A 71 -8.07 -19.67 1.62
C TRP A 71 -8.16 -21.20 1.80
N ASP A 72 -8.91 -21.87 0.92
CA ASP A 72 -9.08 -23.31 0.86
C ASP A 72 -7.99 -24.02 0.04
N LYS A 73 -7.13 -23.27 -0.67
CA LYS A 73 -6.16 -23.81 -1.62
C LYS A 73 -4.74 -23.36 -1.28
N PRO A 74 -3.88 -24.25 -0.74
CA PRO A 74 -2.50 -23.90 -0.45
C PRO A 74 -1.69 -23.66 -1.74
N ALA A 75 -0.71 -22.76 -1.68
CA ALA A 75 0.30 -22.58 -2.72
C ALA A 75 1.31 -23.73 -2.70
N SER A 76 1.72 -24.21 -3.87
CA SER A 76 2.63 -25.35 -4.01
C SER A 76 4.11 -24.98 -3.93
N ASP A 77 4.45 -23.70 -4.12
CA ASP A 77 5.80 -23.16 -4.31
C ASP A 77 6.18 -22.14 -3.23
N THR A 78 5.80 -22.43 -1.99
CA THR A 78 6.04 -21.56 -0.83
C THR A 78 7.56 -21.51 -0.49
N PRO A 79 8.13 -20.32 -0.18
CA PRO A 79 9.52 -20.20 0.23
C PRO A 79 9.88 -21.04 1.46
N GLU A 80 11.14 -21.48 1.54
CA GLU A 80 11.65 -22.21 2.71
C GLU A 80 11.55 -21.34 3.98
N GLY A 81 11.20 -21.95 5.11
CA GLY A 81 11.09 -21.27 6.40
C GLY A 81 9.70 -20.72 6.73
N VAL A 82 8.75 -20.75 5.79
CA VAL A 82 7.34 -20.47 6.10
C VAL A 82 6.73 -21.64 6.88
N VAL A 83 6.21 -21.34 8.07
CA VAL A 83 5.61 -22.35 8.98
C VAL A 83 4.08 -22.32 9.01
N TRP A 84 3.46 -21.57 8.10
CA TRP A 84 1.99 -21.50 7.96
C TRP A 84 1.57 -21.81 6.53
N THR A 85 0.29 -22.15 6.37
CA THR A 85 -0.29 -22.37 5.04
C THR A 85 -0.41 -21.05 4.28
N VAL A 86 0.31 -20.91 3.17
CA VAL A 86 0.17 -19.77 2.26
C VAL A 86 -0.96 -20.06 1.27
N PRO A 87 -2.00 -19.22 1.18
CA PRO A 87 -3.06 -19.41 0.20
C PRO A 87 -2.58 -19.05 -1.21
N THR A 88 -3.07 -19.77 -2.22
CA THR A 88 -2.98 -19.34 -3.62
C THR A 88 -3.94 -18.17 -3.89
N THR A 89 -3.88 -17.55 -5.07
CA THR A 89 -4.87 -16.55 -5.49
C THR A 89 -5.58 -16.93 -6.79
N SER A 90 -6.72 -16.28 -7.04
CA SER A 90 -7.51 -16.49 -8.25
C SER A 90 -6.97 -15.78 -9.49
N LYS A 91 -6.15 -14.72 -9.32
CA LYS A 91 -5.70 -13.86 -10.42
C LYS A 91 -4.19 -13.82 -10.64
N CYS A 92 -3.39 -14.15 -9.63
CA CYS A 92 -1.93 -14.07 -9.71
C CYS A 92 -1.25 -15.29 -9.07
N PRO A 93 -0.56 -16.14 -9.86
CA PRO A 93 0.23 -17.22 -9.28
C PRO A 93 1.39 -16.66 -8.44
N LEU A 94 1.83 -17.44 -7.45
CA LEU A 94 2.92 -17.06 -6.56
C LEU A 94 4.24 -16.86 -7.32
N SER A 95 4.50 -17.69 -8.34
CA SER A 95 5.64 -17.54 -9.26
C SER A 95 5.71 -16.17 -9.93
N ARG A 96 4.58 -15.62 -10.39
CA ARG A 96 4.53 -14.28 -10.97
C ARG A 96 4.79 -13.21 -9.91
N ALA A 97 4.21 -13.36 -8.72
CA ALA A 97 4.47 -12.43 -7.63
C ALA A 97 5.97 -12.34 -7.32
N ARG A 98 6.66 -13.48 -7.28
CA ARG A 98 8.11 -13.54 -7.05
C ARG A 98 8.93 -12.81 -8.12
N GLN A 99 8.57 -12.98 -9.39
CA GLN A 99 9.20 -12.23 -10.49
C GLN A 99 9.04 -10.72 -10.28
N VAL A 100 7.87 -10.25 -9.86
CA VAL A 100 7.66 -8.82 -9.57
C VAL A 100 8.47 -8.37 -8.35
N MET A 101 8.63 -9.21 -7.32
CA MET A 101 9.46 -8.88 -6.16
C MET A 101 10.95 -8.73 -6.53
N GLU A 102 11.42 -9.39 -7.59
CA GLU A 102 12.80 -9.22 -8.09
C GLU A 102 13.07 -7.78 -8.58
N GLU A 103 12.05 -7.09 -9.10
CA GLU A 103 12.14 -5.71 -9.60
C GLU A 103 12.47 -4.69 -8.48
N ILE A 104 12.27 -5.05 -7.21
CA ILE A 104 12.68 -4.19 -6.09
C ILE A 104 14.21 -4.03 -6.06
N GLY A 105 14.96 -4.98 -6.64
CA GLY A 105 16.41 -4.89 -6.80
C GLY A 105 17.17 -4.92 -5.47
N THR A 106 16.69 -5.69 -4.50
CA THR A 106 17.37 -5.91 -3.20
C THR A 106 17.22 -7.34 -2.75
N ARG A 107 18.17 -7.80 -1.92
CA ARG A 107 18.24 -9.18 -1.45
C ARG A 107 17.14 -9.51 -0.45
N TYR A 108 16.78 -8.54 0.39
CA TYR A 108 15.83 -8.74 1.49
C TYR A 108 14.60 -7.90 1.26
N ILE A 109 13.45 -8.55 1.24
CA ILE A 109 12.17 -7.91 0.99
C ILE A 109 11.24 -8.29 2.12
N TRP A 110 10.60 -7.29 2.73
CA TRP A 110 9.42 -7.55 3.54
C TRP A 110 8.22 -7.62 2.60
N TRP A 111 7.72 -8.85 2.44
CA TRP A 111 6.59 -9.19 1.58
C TRP A 111 5.51 -9.81 2.46
N ASP A 112 4.49 -9.04 2.82
CA ASP A 112 3.47 -9.40 3.83
C ASP A 112 2.81 -10.77 3.59
N TRP A 113 2.54 -11.14 2.34
CA TRP A 113 1.96 -12.44 1.99
C TRP A 113 2.85 -13.61 2.46
N MET A 114 4.17 -13.42 2.44
CA MET A 114 5.15 -14.41 2.89
C MET A 114 5.61 -14.18 4.33
N CYS A 115 5.68 -12.93 4.81
CA CYS A 115 6.31 -12.58 6.09
C CYS A 115 5.31 -12.54 7.26
N VAL A 116 4.01 -12.47 6.98
CA VAL A 116 2.92 -12.46 7.97
C VAL A 116 2.17 -13.80 7.94
N PRO A 117 1.84 -14.41 9.09
CA PRO A 117 1.00 -15.58 9.12
C PRO A 117 -0.36 -15.41 8.41
N GLN A 118 -0.66 -16.33 7.50
CA GLN A 118 -1.84 -16.29 6.65
C GLN A 118 -2.93 -17.24 7.14
N GLY A 119 -4.17 -16.75 7.18
CA GLY A 119 -5.33 -17.51 7.64
C GLY A 119 -6.30 -16.69 8.48
N LEU A 120 -7.50 -17.24 8.66
CA LEU A 120 -8.52 -16.73 9.56
C LEU A 120 -8.21 -17.14 11.01
N LYS A 121 -8.79 -16.45 11.99
CA LYS A 121 -8.54 -16.70 13.43
C LYS A 121 -8.75 -18.17 13.83
N HIS A 122 -9.72 -18.86 13.23
CA HIS A 122 -10.01 -20.25 13.52
C HIS A 122 -9.12 -21.25 12.76
N GLN A 123 -8.33 -20.78 11.80
CA GLN A 123 -7.41 -21.58 10.97
C GLN A 123 -5.96 -21.48 11.45
N LEU A 124 -5.65 -20.47 12.27
CA LEU A 124 -4.32 -20.24 12.80
C LEU A 124 -4.24 -20.72 14.25
N ASP A 125 -3.12 -21.35 14.59
CA ASP A 125 -2.74 -21.57 15.98
C ASP A 125 -2.74 -20.22 16.74
N PRO A 126 -3.15 -20.18 18.02
CA PRO A 126 -3.12 -18.96 18.83
C PRO A 126 -1.79 -18.19 18.79
N GLU A 127 -0.65 -18.88 18.75
CA GLU A 127 0.67 -18.25 18.68
C GLU A 127 0.89 -17.58 17.31
N LEU A 128 0.52 -18.25 16.22
CA LEU A 128 0.59 -17.67 14.87
C LEU A 128 -0.38 -16.51 14.69
N PHE A 129 -1.56 -16.57 15.29
CA PHE A 129 -2.52 -15.46 15.26
C PHE A 129 -2.00 -14.24 16.04
N LYS A 130 -1.34 -14.47 17.18
CA LYS A 130 -0.66 -13.40 17.92
C LYS A 130 0.47 -12.79 17.09
N ALA A 131 1.33 -13.62 16.52
CA ALA A 131 2.44 -13.18 15.66
C ALA A 131 1.94 -12.37 14.45
N LYS A 132 0.82 -12.78 13.83
CA LYS A 132 0.15 -12.02 12.76
C LYS A 132 -0.18 -10.59 13.19
N GLY A 133 -0.80 -10.43 14.36
CA GLY A 133 -1.15 -9.11 14.89
C GLY A 133 0.10 -8.26 15.17
N GLU A 134 1.15 -8.86 15.70
CA GLU A 134 2.43 -8.19 15.98
C GLU A 134 3.14 -7.74 14.70
N GLU A 135 3.17 -8.55 13.65
CA GLU A 135 3.77 -8.18 12.37
C GLU A 135 2.99 -7.07 11.66
N ILE A 136 1.64 -7.16 11.64
CA ILE A 136 0.79 -6.08 11.12
C ILE A 136 1.01 -4.79 11.92
N GLY A 137 1.14 -4.88 13.24
CA GLY A 137 1.40 -3.72 14.10
C GLY A 137 2.72 -3.01 13.81
N LYS A 138 3.69 -3.69 13.18
CA LYS A 138 5.01 -3.12 12.81
C LYS A 138 5.02 -2.49 11.41
N GLN A 139 3.98 -2.69 10.61
CA GLN A 139 3.94 -2.33 9.18
C GLN A 139 4.37 -0.88 8.93
N LEU A 140 3.85 0.08 9.69
CA LEU A 140 4.24 1.50 9.57
C LEU A 140 5.76 1.71 9.71
N HIS A 141 6.37 1.05 10.71
CA HIS A 141 7.82 1.16 10.93
C HIS A 141 8.62 0.46 9.82
N ILE A 142 8.10 -0.65 9.29
CA ILE A 142 8.73 -1.40 8.21
C ILE A 142 8.76 -0.56 6.92
N TYR A 143 7.61 -0.02 6.50
CA TYR A 143 7.55 0.83 5.31
C TYR A 143 8.40 2.09 5.44
N LYS A 144 8.40 2.73 6.62
CA LYS A 144 9.16 3.95 6.85
C LYS A 144 10.69 3.76 6.76
N ASN A 145 11.20 2.58 7.11
CA ASN A 145 12.65 2.31 7.15
C ASN A 145 13.14 1.47 5.96
N ALA A 146 12.27 1.16 5.00
CA ALA A 146 12.65 0.46 3.79
C ALA A 146 13.57 1.34 2.93
N ALA A 147 14.64 0.76 2.40
CA ALA A 147 15.56 1.46 1.50
C ALA A 147 15.04 1.50 0.07
N LYS A 148 14.22 0.51 -0.30
CA LYS A 148 13.59 0.39 -1.62
C LYS A 148 12.13 0.01 -1.46
N SER A 149 11.33 0.32 -2.46
CA SER A 149 9.92 -0.01 -2.46
C SER A 149 9.37 -0.12 -3.87
N ILE A 150 8.26 -0.85 -4.00
CA ILE A 150 7.40 -0.86 -5.19
C ILE A 150 5.95 -0.77 -4.77
N VAL A 151 5.10 -0.29 -5.68
CA VAL A 151 3.66 -0.52 -5.62
C VAL A 151 3.27 -1.40 -6.78
N TRP A 152 2.68 -2.55 -6.49
CA TRP A 152 2.32 -3.55 -7.48
C TRP A 152 0.80 -3.60 -7.71
N LEU A 153 0.40 -3.12 -8.88
CA LEU A 153 -0.98 -3.01 -9.35
C LEU A 153 -1.35 -4.27 -10.13
N HIS A 154 -1.50 -5.38 -9.42
CA HIS A 154 -1.63 -6.71 -10.02
C HIS A 154 -2.88 -6.92 -10.90
N SER A 155 -3.91 -6.08 -10.79
CA SER A 155 -5.04 -6.10 -11.73
C SER A 155 -4.75 -5.33 -13.02
N THR A 156 -3.80 -4.40 -13.00
CA THR A 156 -3.59 -3.42 -14.06
C THR A 156 -2.62 -3.93 -15.12
N SER A 157 -2.86 -3.58 -16.38
CA SER A 157 -1.99 -3.83 -17.54
C SER A 157 -1.65 -2.50 -18.21
N TRP A 158 -0.40 -2.34 -18.66
CA TRP A 158 0.03 -1.15 -19.42
C TRP A 158 -0.11 -1.33 -20.93
N GLU A 159 -0.17 -2.55 -21.42
CA GLU A 159 -0.34 -2.84 -22.85
C GLU A 159 -1.79 -2.61 -23.29
N ASP A 160 -2.75 -2.88 -22.41
CA ASP A 160 -4.17 -2.65 -22.66
C ASP A 160 -4.55 -1.17 -22.43
N ASP A 161 -5.69 -0.76 -22.96
CA ASP A 161 -6.35 0.52 -22.68
C ASP A 161 -6.95 0.53 -21.26
N SER A 162 -6.12 0.26 -20.25
CA SER A 162 -6.57 0.25 -18.86
C SER A 162 -6.94 1.66 -18.42
N ALA A 163 -8.05 1.79 -17.69
CA ALA A 163 -8.52 3.09 -17.23
C ALA A 163 -7.47 3.83 -16.39
N LEU A 164 -6.62 3.11 -15.67
CA LEU A 164 -5.54 3.71 -14.89
C LEU A 164 -4.43 4.28 -15.76
N LYS A 165 -4.05 3.59 -16.86
CA LYS A 165 -3.11 4.12 -17.84
C LYS A 165 -3.66 5.40 -18.49
N GLU A 166 -4.91 5.36 -18.94
CA GLU A 166 -5.57 6.52 -19.53
C GLU A 166 -5.65 7.70 -18.55
N LEU A 167 -5.96 7.43 -17.29
CA LEU A 167 -5.95 8.44 -16.23
C LEU A 167 -4.55 9.04 -16.02
N LEU A 168 -3.51 8.21 -15.96
CA LEU A 168 -2.11 8.64 -15.75
C LEU A 168 -1.57 9.46 -16.94
N LEU A 169 -1.95 9.10 -18.17
CA LEU A 169 -1.52 9.76 -19.40
C LEU A 169 -2.39 10.96 -19.78
N LEU A 170 -3.51 11.16 -19.08
CA LEU A 170 -4.40 12.28 -19.31
C LEU A 170 -3.61 13.60 -19.23
N GLU A 171 -3.85 14.45 -20.22
CA GLU A 171 -3.06 15.66 -20.43
C GLU A 171 -3.02 16.52 -19.16
N MET A 172 -1.83 16.64 -18.57
CA MET A 172 -1.64 17.35 -17.30
C MET A 172 -1.76 18.88 -17.43
N SER A 173 -1.81 19.41 -18.65
CA SER A 173 -2.01 20.84 -18.86
C SER A 173 -3.37 21.21 -18.28
N ARG A 174 -3.39 22.13 -17.31
CA ARG A 174 -4.64 22.68 -16.81
C ARG A 174 -5.32 23.36 -17.99
N PRO A 175 -6.45 22.85 -18.52
CA PRO A 175 -7.17 23.59 -19.55
C PRO A 175 -7.46 24.95 -18.94
N GLY A 176 -6.96 26.02 -19.56
CA GLY A 176 -7.22 27.35 -19.05
C GLY A 176 -8.73 27.53 -18.95
N PHE A 177 -9.24 28.15 -17.89
CA PHE A 177 -10.67 28.41 -17.67
C PHE A 177 -11.34 29.30 -18.75
N ARG A 178 -10.63 29.59 -19.84
CA ARG A 178 -11.12 30.34 -20.98
C ARG A 178 -12.09 29.53 -21.84
N ASP A 179 -11.97 28.20 -21.83
CA ASP A 179 -12.85 27.30 -22.58
C ASP A 179 -13.57 26.32 -21.63
N PRO A 180 -14.84 26.61 -21.25
CA PRO A 180 -15.64 25.74 -20.41
C PRO A 180 -15.87 24.34 -20.98
N THR A 181 -15.90 24.18 -22.30
CA THR A 181 -16.10 22.88 -22.95
C THR A 181 -14.89 21.98 -22.75
N LEU A 182 -13.68 22.53 -22.85
CA LEU A 182 -12.44 21.78 -22.55
C LEU A 182 -12.36 21.37 -21.08
N VAL A 183 -12.74 22.26 -20.15
CA VAL A 183 -12.79 21.95 -18.71
C VAL A 183 -13.81 20.84 -18.43
N GLN A 184 -14.99 20.90 -19.05
CA GLN A 184 -16.03 19.89 -18.90
C GLN A 184 -15.60 18.53 -19.46
N ASP A 185 -15.00 18.48 -20.65
CA ASP A 185 -14.51 17.25 -21.26
C ASP A 185 -13.40 16.60 -20.42
N TYR A 186 -12.41 17.40 -19.98
CA TYR A 186 -11.37 16.92 -19.06
C TYR A 186 -11.99 16.33 -17.79
N THR A 187 -12.90 17.06 -17.14
CA THR A 187 -13.55 16.65 -15.89
C THR A 187 -14.31 15.34 -16.08
N GLY A 188 -15.05 15.22 -17.19
CA GLY A 188 -15.80 14.00 -17.52
C GLY A 188 -14.88 12.81 -17.80
N LYS A 189 -13.76 13.01 -18.52
CA LYS A 189 -12.78 11.95 -18.78
C LYS A 189 -12.09 11.48 -17.50
N ALA A 190 -11.54 12.43 -16.73
CA ALA A 190 -10.87 12.13 -15.46
C ALA A 190 -11.79 11.41 -14.48
N GLY A 191 -13.04 11.85 -14.33
CA GLY A 191 -14.03 11.19 -13.47
C GLY A 191 -14.31 9.75 -13.89
N ARG A 192 -14.63 9.52 -15.18
CA ARG A 192 -14.91 8.16 -15.69
C ARG A 192 -13.73 7.22 -15.53
N TRP A 193 -12.53 7.66 -15.87
CA TRP A 193 -11.34 6.81 -15.75
C TRP A 193 -10.94 6.57 -14.30
N LEU A 194 -11.14 7.54 -13.39
CA LEU A 194 -10.93 7.34 -11.96
C LEU A 194 -11.88 6.28 -11.41
N GLU A 195 -13.17 6.36 -11.73
CA GLU A 195 -14.17 5.37 -11.31
C GLU A 195 -13.85 3.97 -11.84
N ALA A 196 -13.50 3.87 -13.13
CA ALA A 196 -13.14 2.60 -13.75
C ALA A 196 -11.83 2.03 -13.18
N ALA A 197 -10.79 2.86 -13.01
CA ALA A 197 -9.53 2.44 -12.40
C ALA A 197 -9.74 1.94 -10.97
N GLN A 198 -10.56 2.64 -10.17
CA GLN A 198 -10.92 2.18 -8.84
C GLN A 198 -11.73 0.88 -8.88
N ALA A 199 -12.61 0.68 -9.87
CA ALA A 199 -13.34 -0.58 -10.02
C ALA A 199 -12.38 -1.77 -10.23
N ASP A 200 -11.40 -1.60 -11.11
CA ASP A 200 -10.48 -2.65 -11.55
C ASP A 200 -9.33 -2.92 -10.57
N GLU A 201 -8.79 -1.87 -9.94
CA GLU A 201 -7.62 -1.94 -9.07
C GLU A 201 -7.99 -1.67 -7.61
N ARG A 202 -7.95 -2.74 -6.80
CA ARG A 202 -8.34 -2.69 -5.39
C ARG A 202 -7.35 -1.87 -4.56
N TRP A 203 -6.10 -1.72 -5.02
CA TRP A 203 -5.12 -0.85 -4.39
C TRP A 203 -5.60 0.60 -4.30
N LEU A 204 -6.36 1.10 -5.27
CA LEU A 204 -6.88 2.48 -5.26
C LEU A 204 -8.03 2.71 -4.27
N LYS A 205 -8.55 1.65 -3.62
CA LYS A 205 -9.71 1.69 -2.71
C LYS A 205 -9.39 1.29 -1.28
N SER A 206 -8.20 0.78 -1.00
CA SER A 206 -7.86 0.26 0.32
C SER A 206 -7.38 1.39 1.24
N GLY A 207 -7.94 1.47 2.45
CA GLY A 207 -7.45 2.44 3.45
C GLY A 207 -6.00 2.17 3.87
N TRP A 208 -5.57 0.91 3.81
CA TRP A 208 -4.20 0.51 4.11
C TRP A 208 -3.21 1.01 3.05
N THR A 209 -3.58 0.93 1.78
CA THR A 209 -2.73 1.37 0.66
C THR A 209 -2.66 2.88 0.57
N LEU A 210 -3.66 3.61 1.06
CA LEU A 210 -3.58 5.06 1.22
C LEU A 210 -2.45 5.46 2.17
N GLN A 211 -2.33 4.78 3.31
CA GLN A 211 -1.26 5.03 4.29
C GLN A 211 0.11 4.71 3.68
N GLU A 212 0.21 3.60 2.95
CA GLU A 212 1.44 3.19 2.26
C GLU A 212 1.81 4.17 1.15
N GLY A 213 0.86 4.58 0.30
CA GLY A 213 1.08 5.52 -0.80
C GLY A 213 1.60 6.89 -0.35
N VAL A 214 1.20 7.37 0.84
CA VAL A 214 1.75 8.60 1.43
C VAL A 214 3.23 8.43 1.80
N LEU A 215 3.61 7.27 2.35
CA LEU A 215 5.00 6.98 2.73
C LEU A 215 5.89 6.69 1.50
N LEU A 216 5.27 6.20 0.43
CA LEU A 216 5.91 5.70 -0.78
C LEU A 216 5.79 6.66 -1.97
N GLY A 217 5.71 7.97 -1.72
CA GLY A 217 5.38 8.95 -2.76
C GLY A 217 6.32 8.98 -3.98
N SER A 218 7.55 8.50 -3.86
CA SER A 218 8.54 8.44 -4.96
C SER A 218 8.74 7.02 -5.51
N THR A 219 7.87 6.09 -5.12
CA THR A 219 7.96 4.67 -5.46
C THR A 219 7.35 4.41 -6.83
N CYS A 220 8.00 3.55 -7.62
CA CYS A 220 7.52 3.16 -8.94
C CYS A 220 6.19 2.38 -8.86
N LEU A 221 5.31 2.62 -9.83
CA LEU A 221 4.12 1.79 -10.04
C LEU A 221 4.44 0.68 -11.04
N LEU A 222 4.26 -0.56 -10.62
CA LEU A 222 4.41 -1.73 -11.46
C LEU A 222 3.03 -2.28 -11.84
N ASN A 223 2.85 -2.64 -13.11
CA ASN A 223 1.67 -3.39 -13.53
C ASN A 223 1.73 -4.86 -13.09
N ARG A 224 0.73 -5.64 -13.49
CA ARG A 224 0.65 -7.10 -13.28
C ARG A 224 1.92 -7.85 -13.63
N ASP A 225 2.63 -7.43 -14.66
CA ASP A 225 3.81 -8.11 -15.20
C ASP A 225 5.13 -7.58 -14.62
N GLY A 226 5.10 -6.59 -13.72
CA GLY A 226 6.28 -6.00 -13.11
C GLY A 226 6.87 -4.82 -13.88
N MET A 227 6.17 -4.32 -14.91
CA MET A 227 6.68 -3.24 -15.75
C MET A 227 6.21 -1.87 -15.27
N THR A 228 7.05 -0.86 -15.44
CA THR A 228 6.69 0.55 -15.26
C THR A 228 6.06 1.11 -16.54
N LEU A 229 5.14 2.07 -16.39
CA LEU A 229 4.69 2.90 -17.51
C LEU A 229 5.69 4.04 -17.69
N SER A 230 6.15 4.27 -18.91
CA SER A 230 7.10 5.34 -19.25
C SER A 230 6.44 6.39 -20.12
N ASP A 231 6.56 7.66 -19.73
CA ASP A 231 6.13 8.82 -20.52
C ASP A 231 6.91 10.06 -20.06
N SER A 232 7.29 10.91 -21.02
CA SER A 232 7.95 12.19 -20.78
C SER A 232 7.18 13.15 -19.86
N LYS A 233 5.86 12.94 -19.72
CA LYS A 233 4.96 13.74 -18.89
C LYS A 233 5.08 13.40 -17.40
N PHE A 234 5.60 12.24 -17.01
CA PHE A 234 5.66 11.90 -15.59
C PHE A 234 6.63 12.79 -14.82
N TYR A 235 6.38 12.94 -13.51
CA TYR A 235 7.10 13.89 -12.66
C TYR A 235 8.62 13.69 -12.65
N ASN A 236 9.09 12.43 -12.76
CA ASN A 236 10.51 12.08 -12.83
C ASN A 236 11.01 11.79 -14.26
N SER A 237 10.18 12.05 -15.29
CA SER A 237 10.54 12.01 -16.71
C SER A 237 11.04 10.67 -17.29
N SER A 238 10.93 9.56 -16.54
CA SER A 238 11.35 8.24 -17.00
C SER A 238 10.30 7.17 -16.75
N GLU A 239 9.72 7.14 -15.54
CA GLU A 239 8.84 6.08 -15.08
C GLU A 239 7.73 6.66 -14.20
N THR A 240 6.57 6.00 -14.22
CA THR A 240 5.44 6.36 -13.36
C THR A 240 5.73 6.03 -11.90
N ILE A 241 5.42 6.98 -11.03
CA ILE A 241 5.52 6.87 -9.58
C ILE A 241 4.18 7.15 -8.91
N ILE A 242 4.05 6.79 -7.64
CA ILE A 242 2.84 7.02 -6.84
C ILE A 242 2.37 8.48 -6.90
N ARG A 243 3.29 9.46 -6.92
CA ARG A 243 2.93 10.87 -7.02
C ARG A 243 2.16 11.19 -8.30
N ASP A 244 2.42 10.51 -9.40
CA ASP A 244 1.73 10.77 -10.68
C ASP A 244 0.23 10.45 -10.59
N LEU A 245 -0.19 9.49 -9.75
CA LEU A 245 -1.62 9.19 -9.49
C LEU A 245 -2.39 10.41 -8.96
N SER A 246 -1.70 11.29 -8.22
CA SER A 246 -2.33 12.45 -7.60
C SER A 246 -2.56 13.59 -8.58
N ILE A 247 -1.84 13.64 -9.72
CA ILE A 247 -1.84 14.81 -10.61
C ILE A 247 -3.20 14.97 -11.31
N PRO A 248 -3.74 13.96 -12.04
CA PRO A 248 -5.02 14.11 -12.73
C PRO A 248 -6.16 14.43 -11.77
N VAL A 249 -6.14 13.81 -10.58
CA VAL A 249 -7.11 14.02 -9.50
C VAL A 249 -7.02 15.43 -8.91
N SER A 250 -5.81 15.96 -8.73
CA SER A 250 -5.60 17.33 -8.24
C SER A 250 -6.09 18.37 -9.25
N VAL A 251 -5.88 18.14 -10.54
CA VAL A 251 -6.42 19.00 -11.60
C VAL A 251 -7.95 18.92 -11.63
N LEU A 252 -8.53 17.73 -11.52
CA LEU A 252 -9.98 17.53 -11.41
C LEU A 252 -10.55 18.31 -10.22
N ALA A 253 -9.98 18.14 -9.03
CA ALA A 253 -10.43 18.81 -7.82
C ALA A 253 -10.32 20.34 -7.93
N HIS A 254 -9.21 20.83 -8.50
CA HIS A 254 -9.01 22.26 -8.76
C HIS A 254 -10.09 22.81 -9.70
N ASN A 255 -10.35 22.13 -10.82
CA ASN A 255 -11.33 22.57 -11.81
C ASN A 255 -12.75 22.60 -11.22
N LEU A 256 -13.13 21.58 -10.44
CA LEU A 256 -14.41 21.54 -9.74
C LEU A 256 -14.56 22.66 -8.72
N ALA A 257 -13.52 22.89 -7.90
CA ALA A 257 -13.51 23.97 -6.91
C ALA A 257 -13.64 25.34 -7.57
N THR A 258 -12.93 25.58 -8.68
CA THR A 258 -13.03 26.83 -9.43
C THR A 258 -14.40 26.98 -10.09
N ALA A 259 -14.97 25.94 -10.68
CA ALA A 259 -16.31 25.99 -11.25
C ALA A 259 -17.36 26.36 -10.18
N PHE A 260 -17.27 25.74 -8.99
CA PHE A 260 -18.12 26.08 -7.86
C PHE A 260 -17.93 27.52 -7.41
N PHE A 261 -16.68 28.00 -7.33
CA PHE A 261 -16.36 29.38 -6.98
C PHE A 261 -16.99 30.38 -7.97
N ILE A 262 -16.80 30.17 -9.28
CA ILE A 262 -17.39 31.00 -10.35
C ILE A 262 -18.93 31.02 -10.25
N GLN A 263 -19.55 29.86 -10.02
CA GLN A 263 -21.00 29.76 -9.83
C GLN A 263 -21.46 30.52 -8.57
N SER A 264 -20.68 30.45 -7.48
CA SER A 264 -21.02 31.07 -6.19
C SER A 264 -20.81 32.58 -6.16
N GLU A 265 -19.81 33.12 -6.88
CA GLU A 265 -19.57 34.56 -7.01
C GLU A 265 -20.55 35.26 -7.97
N GLY A 266 -21.47 34.50 -8.57
CA GLY A 266 -22.50 35.06 -9.44
C GLY A 266 -21.87 35.75 -10.65
N HIS A 267 -21.18 35.00 -11.50
CA HIS A 267 -20.94 35.48 -12.85
C HIS A 267 -22.28 35.52 -13.61
N ASP A 268 -23.11 36.51 -13.27
CA ASP A 268 -24.30 36.90 -14.01
C ASP A 268 -23.81 37.28 -15.41
N SER A 269 -24.17 36.49 -16.42
CA SER A 269 -23.98 36.85 -17.83
C SER A 269 -24.92 37.99 -18.25
N ASP A 270 -25.79 38.43 -17.34
CA ASP A 270 -26.69 39.55 -17.51
C ASP A 270 -25.99 40.87 -17.15
N THR A 271 -25.49 41.57 -18.18
CA THR A 271 -24.91 42.92 -18.04
C THR A 271 -25.91 43.98 -17.59
N THR A 272 -27.19 43.64 -17.41
CA THR A 272 -28.23 44.60 -17.00
C THR A 272 -28.52 44.60 -15.50
N ARG A 273 -27.95 43.68 -14.72
CA ARG A 273 -28.09 43.69 -13.24
C ARG A 273 -26.99 44.50 -12.55
N PRO A 274 -27.32 45.32 -11.53
CA PRO A 274 -26.32 46.07 -10.77
C PRO A 274 -25.35 45.11 -10.06
N ARG A 275 -24.05 45.31 -10.26
CA ARG A 275 -22.98 44.46 -9.66
C ARG A 275 -23.09 44.45 -8.13
N ALA A 276 -23.02 43.25 -7.55
CA ALA A 276 -22.95 43.03 -6.12
C ALA A 276 -21.59 43.46 -5.54
N GLY A 277 -21.39 44.77 -5.38
CA GLY A 277 -20.40 45.36 -4.47
C GLY A 277 -20.96 45.55 -3.07
N GLN A 278 -21.76 44.60 -2.56
CA GLN A 278 -22.58 44.84 -1.36
C GLN A 278 -22.76 43.62 -0.44
N PHE A 279 -21.77 42.76 -0.33
CA PHE A 279 -21.61 41.95 0.87
C PHE A 279 -20.16 42.05 1.33
N GLY A 280 -19.88 43.18 1.99
CA GLY A 280 -18.67 43.35 2.77
C GLY A 280 -18.58 42.25 3.83
N HIS A 281 -17.40 41.65 3.92
CA HIS A 281 -16.98 40.83 5.04
C HIS A 281 -17.35 41.51 6.36
N LEU A 282 -18.31 40.96 7.10
CA LEU A 282 -18.46 41.27 8.51
C LEU A 282 -17.53 40.31 9.28
N PRO A 283 -16.46 40.80 9.92
CA PRO A 283 -15.65 39.95 10.79
C PRO A 283 -16.48 39.53 12.01
N PRO A 284 -16.23 38.34 12.57
CA PRO A 284 -16.98 37.86 13.74
C PRO A 284 -16.75 38.80 14.93
N LYS A 285 -17.84 39.27 15.55
CA LYS A 285 -17.78 40.04 16.80
C LYS A 285 -17.15 39.19 17.91
N ALA A 286 -16.12 39.73 18.55
CA ALA A 286 -15.52 39.15 19.74
C ALA A 286 -16.57 39.07 20.88
N PRO A 287 -16.50 38.04 21.76
CA PRO A 287 -17.43 37.92 22.87
C PRO A 287 -17.14 39.01 23.91
N GLU A 288 -18.17 39.77 24.29
CA GLU A 288 -18.08 40.77 25.35
C GLU A 288 -17.81 40.08 26.69
N SER A 289 -16.75 40.51 27.35
CA SER A 289 -16.41 40.14 28.73
C SER A 289 -17.47 40.69 29.68
N VAL A 290 -18.19 39.81 30.35
CA VAL A 290 -19.05 40.17 31.48
C VAL A 290 -18.14 40.30 32.71
N ILE A 291 -18.13 41.49 33.31
CA ILE A 291 -17.59 41.77 34.65
C ILE A 291 -18.58 41.27 35.70
#